data_AF-A0A926S877-F1
#
_entry.id   AF-A0A926S877-F1
#
_cell.length_a   1.000
_cell.length_b   1.000
_cell.length_c   1.000
_cell.angle_alpha   90.00
_cell.angle_beta   90.00
_cell.angle_gamma   90.00
#
_symmetry.space_group_name_H-M   'P 1'
#
loop_
_entity.id
_entity.type
_entity.pdbx_description
1 polymer ?
#
loop_
_entity_poly.entity_id
_entity_poly.type
_entity_poly.pdbx_seq_one_letter_code
_entity_poly.pdbx_strand_id
1 'polypeptide(L)'
;MSQIREWLQEHPYMVIIDEDLEKVGIVTAKDYLNYPNHCLIDCDFIKPIVSMDQTANDVFLLMKESDNNYLPVHENHKFIGVISLISLTEYFMQQIR
;
A
#
# COMPACT_ATOMS: atom_id res chain seq x y z
N MET A 1 -6.42 -4.09 -23.35
CA MET A 1 -6.05 -4.34 -21.94
C MET A 1 -5.81 -2.98 -21.30
N SER A 2 -6.16 -2.76 -20.03
CA SER A 2 -6.03 -1.44 -19.41
C SER A 2 -4.54 -1.14 -19.15
N GLN A 3 -4.11 0.10 -19.43
CA GLN A 3 -2.73 0.56 -19.19
C GLN A 3 -2.30 0.37 -17.72
N ILE A 4 -3.26 0.48 -16.79
CA ILE A 4 -3.05 0.30 -15.35
C ILE A 4 -2.61 -1.14 -15.04
N ARG A 5 -3.25 -2.14 -15.66
CA ARG A 5 -2.90 -3.55 -15.43
C ARG A 5 -1.47 -3.82 -15.88
N GLU A 6 -1.09 -3.34 -17.06
CA GLU A 6 0.26 -3.51 -17.61
C GLU A 6 1.30 -2.84 -16.70
N TRP A 7 1.00 -1.64 -16.21
CA TRP A 7 1.89 -0.94 -15.29
C TRP A 7 2.07 -1.67 -13.95
N LEU A 8 0.98 -2.18 -13.36
CA LEU A 8 1.00 -2.97 -12.11
C LEU A 8 1.61 -4.36 -12.25
N GLN A 9 1.89 -4.83 -13.47
CA GLN A 9 2.67 -6.06 -13.69
C GLN A 9 4.17 -5.82 -13.50
N GLU A 10 4.65 -4.62 -13.80
CA GLU A 10 6.06 -4.24 -13.68
C GLU A 10 6.36 -3.50 -12.38
N HIS A 11 5.34 -2.89 -11.77
CA HIS A 11 5.46 -2.08 -10.57
C HIS A 11 4.57 -2.63 -9.45
N PRO A 12 5.09 -2.76 -8.22
CA PRO A 12 4.37 -3.43 -7.13
C PRO A 12 3.14 -2.68 -6.64
N TYR A 13 3.13 -1.35 -6.76
CA TYR A 13 2.03 -0.48 -6.35
C TYR A 13 2.07 0.84 -7.14
N MET A 14 0.92 1.50 -7.26
CA MET A 14 0.75 2.85 -7.79
C MET A 14 0.23 3.77 -6.69
N VAL A 15 0.70 5.01 -6.62
CA VAL A 15 0.18 6.02 -5.69
C VAL A 15 -1.08 6.64 -6.27
N ILE A 16 -2.11 6.79 -5.43
CA ILE A 16 -3.39 7.42 -5.78
C ILE A 16 -3.30 8.90 -5.40
N ILE A 17 -3.74 9.75 -6.32
CA ILE A 17 -3.81 11.20 -6.14
C ILE A 17 -5.28 11.62 -6.31
N ASP A 18 -5.79 12.45 -5.41
CA ASP A 18 -7.15 12.98 -5.46
C ASP A 18 -7.29 14.24 -6.35
N GLU A 19 -8.47 14.86 -6.34
CA GLU A 19 -8.77 16.07 -7.10
C GLU A 19 -8.02 17.31 -6.64
N ASP A 20 -7.58 17.33 -5.37
CA ASP A 20 -6.80 18.40 -4.77
C ASP A 20 -5.27 18.22 -4.98
N LEU A 21 -4.88 17.20 -5.76
CA LEU A 21 -3.50 16.78 -6.01
C LEU A 21 -2.79 16.21 -4.76
N GLU A 22 -3.54 15.78 -3.76
CA GLU A 22 -3.03 15.15 -2.56
C GLU A 22 -2.87 13.64 -2.76
N LYS A 23 -1.78 13.10 -2.21
CA LYS A 23 -1.50 11.66 -2.26
C LYS A 23 -2.30 10.99 -1.14
N VAL A 24 -3.33 10.23 -1.51
CA VAL A 24 -4.30 9.67 -0.55
C VAL A 24 -4.10 8.19 -0.23
N GLY A 25 -3.30 7.47 -1.04
CA GLY A 25 -3.06 6.05 -0.79
C GLY A 25 -2.32 5.35 -1.92
N ILE A 26 -2.47 4.03 -1.97
CA ILE A 26 -1.85 3.18 -3.00
C ILE A 26 -2.82 2.11 -3.49
N VAL A 27 -2.61 1.68 -4.75
CA VAL A 27 -3.26 0.53 -5.36
C VAL A 27 -2.20 -0.48 -5.81
N THR A 28 -2.49 -1.76 -5.62
CA THR A 28 -1.64 -2.88 -6.03
C THR A 28 -2.34 -3.73 -7.10
N ALA A 29 -1.62 -4.64 -7.74
CA ALA A 29 -2.22 -5.61 -8.64
C ALA A 29 -3.34 -6.43 -7.97
N LYS A 30 -3.18 -6.74 -6.66
CA LYS A 30 -4.19 -7.46 -5.88
C LYS A 30 -5.49 -6.66 -5.78
N ASP A 31 -5.39 -5.35 -5.51
CA ASP A 31 -6.55 -4.48 -5.44
C ASP A 31 -7.25 -4.44 -6.81
N TYR A 32 -6.49 -4.15 -7.87
CA TYR A 32 -7.00 -4.09 -9.24
C TYR A 32 -7.79 -5.34 -9.65
N LEU A 33 -7.33 -6.52 -9.23
CA LEU A 33 -8.00 -7.79 -9.53
C LEU A 33 -9.27 -8.04 -8.71
N ASN A 34 -9.35 -7.46 -7.50
CA ASN A 34 -10.46 -7.68 -6.58
C ASN A 34 -11.66 -6.73 -6.82
N TYR A 35 -11.49 -5.64 -7.58
CA TYR A 35 -12.57 -4.69 -7.85
C TYR A 35 -13.42 -5.05 -9.09
N PRO A 36 -14.76 -4.88 -8.99
CA PRO A 36 -15.66 -5.15 -10.10
C PRO A 36 -15.32 -4.27 -11.30
N ASN A 37 -15.30 -4.89 -12.47
CA ASN A 37 -14.95 -4.26 -13.76
C ASN A 37 -13.56 -3.65 -13.83
N HIS A 38 -12.69 -3.89 -12.84
CA HIS A 38 -11.37 -3.28 -12.74
C HIS A 38 -11.39 -1.74 -12.83
N CYS A 39 -12.51 -1.13 -12.42
CA CYS A 39 -12.62 0.31 -12.32
C CYS A 39 -11.92 0.74 -11.04
N LEU A 40 -11.01 1.71 -11.15
CA LEU A 40 -10.35 2.34 -10.00
C LEU A 40 -10.89 3.77 -9.74
N ILE A 41 -11.86 4.22 -10.53
CA ILE A 41 -12.56 5.50 -10.33
C ILE A 41 -13.70 5.25 -9.34
N ASP A 42 -13.92 6.17 -8.40
CA ASP A 42 -14.94 6.09 -7.33
C ASP A 42 -14.81 4.87 -6.40
N CYS A 43 -13.60 4.34 -6.25
CA CYS A 43 -13.32 3.26 -5.32
C CYS A 43 -12.87 3.81 -3.97
N ASP A 44 -13.52 3.37 -2.90
CA ASP A 44 -13.04 3.56 -1.53
C ASP A 44 -11.79 2.68 -1.32
N PHE A 45 -10.62 3.14 -1.80
CA PHE A 45 -9.33 2.47 -1.55
C PHE A 45 -8.89 2.68 -0.10
N ILE A 46 -9.58 2.03 0.82
CA ILE A 46 -9.23 2.10 2.24
C ILE A 46 -8.27 0.96 2.53
N LYS A 47 -6.99 1.17 2.22
CA LYS A 47 -5.92 0.41 2.88
C LYS A 47 -5.70 0.98 4.28
N PRO A 48 -5.40 0.14 5.27
CA PRO A 48 -4.98 0.66 6.56
C PRO A 48 -3.70 1.49 6.39
N ILE A 49 -3.68 2.63 7.06
CA ILE A 49 -2.57 3.58 7.00
C ILE A 49 -1.61 3.28 8.14
N VAL A 50 -0.32 3.24 7.81
CA VAL A 50 0.73 3.17 8.82
C VAL A 50 1.09 4.57 9.28
N SER A 51 1.16 4.76 10.60
CA SER A 51 1.65 5.97 11.24
C SER A 51 3.06 5.76 11.82
N MET A 52 3.80 6.85 11.97
CA MET A 52 5.21 6.86 12.40
C MET A 52 5.43 6.38 13.85
N ASP A 53 4.36 6.31 14.65
CA ASP A 53 4.37 5.81 16.03
C ASP A 53 4.24 4.29 16.13
N GLN A 54 3.89 3.61 15.04
CA GLN A 54 3.75 2.16 15.01
C GLN A 54 5.09 1.44 14.91
N THR A 55 5.25 0.35 15.65
CA THR A 55 6.45 -0.48 15.56
C THR A 55 6.42 -1.38 14.33
N ALA A 56 7.58 -1.91 13.93
CA ALA A 56 7.67 -2.89 12.85
C ALA A 56 6.76 -4.12 13.08
N ASN A 57 6.59 -4.56 14.34
CA ASN A 57 5.70 -5.67 14.68
C ASN A 57 4.22 -5.29 14.49
N ASP A 58 3.83 -4.08 14.87
CA ASP A 58 2.47 -3.59 14.67
C ASP A 58 2.13 -3.52 13.17
N VAL A 59 3.07 -3.00 12.37
CA VAL A 59 2.93 -2.94 10.91
C VAL A 59 2.82 -4.34 10.30
N PHE A 60 3.62 -5.31 10.78
CA PHE A 60 3.56 -6.69 10.32
C PHE A 60 2.20 -7.33 10.62
N LEU A 61 1.68 -7.11 11.84
CA LEU A 61 0.37 -7.61 12.24
C LEU A 61 -0.73 -6.96 11.39
N LEU A 62 -0.66 -5.64 11.17
CA LEU A 62 -1.60 -4.90 10.33
C LEU A 62 -1.62 -5.40 8.87
N MET A 63 -0.45 -5.68 8.30
CA MET A 63 -0.33 -6.30 6.97
C MET A 63 -1.01 -7.66 6.92
N LYS A 64 -0.79 -8.49 7.95
CA LYS A 64 -1.39 -9.82 8.05
C LYS A 64 -2.91 -9.76 8.20
N GLU A 65 -3.43 -8.93 9.09
CA GLU A 65 -4.85 -8.81 9.39
C GLU A 65 -5.64 -8.21 8.22
N SER A 66 -5.07 -7.23 7.53
CA SER A 66 -5.68 -6.61 6.37
C SER A 66 -5.42 -7.34 5.05
N ASP A 67 -4.61 -8.41 5.09
CA ASP A 67 -4.18 -9.18 3.93
C ASP A 67 -3.57 -8.28 2.83
N ASN A 68 -2.65 -7.39 3.24
CA ASN A 68 -1.96 -6.44 2.36
C ASN A 68 -0.44 -6.57 2.47
N ASN A 69 0.22 -6.74 1.33
CA ASN A 69 1.69 -6.83 1.25
C ASN A 69 2.37 -5.45 1.16
N TYR A 70 1.58 -4.39 0.96
CA TYR A 70 2.05 -3.00 0.86
C TYR A 70 1.08 -2.12 1.63
N LEU A 71 1.61 -1.26 2.49
CA LEU A 71 0.80 -0.29 3.24
C LEU A 71 1.36 1.14 3.04
N PRO A 72 0.47 2.12 2.82
CA PRO A 72 0.87 3.53 2.77
C PRO A 72 1.28 4.02 4.16
N VAL A 73 2.30 4.87 4.22
CA VAL A 73 2.76 5.53 5.45
C VAL A 73 2.38 6.99 5.38
N HIS A 74 1.69 7.47 6.41
CA HIS A 74 1.34 8.88 6.55
C HIS A 74 1.97 9.46 7.82
N GLU A 75 2.37 10.73 7.73
CA GLU A 75 2.76 11.54 8.86
C GLU A 75 1.98 12.85 8.80
N ASN A 76 1.29 13.22 9.88
CA ASN A 76 0.44 14.42 9.93
C ASN A 76 -0.56 14.50 8.74
N HIS A 77 -1.23 13.39 8.43
CA HIS A 77 -2.16 13.22 7.30
C HIS A 77 -1.53 13.26 5.90
N LYS A 78 -0.21 13.46 5.81
CA LYS A 78 0.51 13.51 4.53
C LYS A 78 1.13 12.16 4.20
N PHE A 79 0.88 11.66 3.00
CA PHE A 79 1.59 10.48 2.50
C PHE A 79 3.09 10.76 2.36
N ILE A 80 3.91 9.93 3.01
CA ILE A 80 5.37 10.04 2.99
C ILE A 80 6.07 8.85 2.33
N GLY A 81 5.38 7.71 2.19
CA GLY A 81 5.97 6.53 1.56
C GLY A 81 5.13 5.27 1.67
N VAL A 82 5.78 4.13 1.42
CA VAL A 82 5.16 2.81 1.45
C VAL A 82 6.10 1.84 2.16
N ILE A 83 5.53 0.98 3.01
CA ILE A 83 6.24 -0.17 3.56
C ILE A 83 5.76 -1.42 2.81
N SER A 84 6.73 -2.24 2.37
CA SER A 84 6.46 -3.55 1.80
C SER A 84 6.72 -4.65 2.82
N LEU A 85 5.96 -5.75 2.72
CA LEU A 85 6.18 -6.94 3.54
C LEU A 85 7.60 -7.48 3.40
N ILE A 86 8.16 -7.45 2.17
CA ILE A 86 9.53 -7.91 1.91
C ILE A 86 10.53 -7.06 2.71
N SER A 87 10.48 -5.74 2.59
CA SER A 87 11.37 -4.83 3.32
C SER A 87 11.25 -5.00 4.84
N LEU A 88 10.03 -5.25 5.32
CA LEU A 88 9.78 -5.51 6.74
C LEU A 88 10.37 -6.84 7.21
N THR A 89 10.26 -7.89 6.40
CA THR A 89 10.90 -9.18 6.70
C THR A 89 12.43 -9.11 6.67
N GLU A 90 13.01 -8.36 5.74
CA GLU A 90 14.46 -8.11 5.70
C GLU A 90 14.93 -7.39 6.95
N TYR A 91 14.18 -6.39 7.42
CA TYR A 91 14.45 -5.69 8.67
C TYR A 91 14.47 -6.65 9.87
N PHE A 92 13.49 -7.55 10.01
CA PHE A 92 13.49 -8.54 11.09
C PHE A 92 14.66 -9.52 11.00
N MET A 93 15.02 -9.97 9.80
CA MET A 93 16.16 -10.88 9.62
C MET A 93 17.49 -10.24 10.05
N GLN A 94 17.63 -8.93 9.89
CA GLN A 94 18.82 -8.19 10.34
C GLN A 94 18.92 -8.09 11.86
N GLN A 95 17.81 -8.15 12.60
CA GLN A 95 17.81 -8.10 14.06
C GLN A 95 18.14 -9.45 14.74
N ILE A 96 18.04 -10.55 14.00
CA ILE A 96 18.31 -11.91 14.52
C ILE A 96 19.80 -12.28 14.38
N ARG A 97 20.60 -11.45 13.71
CA ARG A 97 22.06 -11.59 13.60
C ARG A 97 22.78 -10.93 14.77
#